data_AF-A0A3D1PJC9-F1
#
_entry.id   AF-A0A3D1PJC9-F1
#
_cell.length_a   1.000
_cell.length_b   1.000
_cell.length_c   1.000
_cell.angle_alpha   90.00
_cell.angle_beta   90.00
_cell.angle_gamma   90.00
#
_symmetry.space_group_name_H-M   'P 1'
#
loop_
_entity.id
_entity.type
_entity.pdbx_description
1 polymer ?
#
loop_
_entity_poly.entity_id
_entity_poly.type
_entity_poly.pdbx_seq_one_letter_code
_entity_poly.pdbx_strand_id
1 'polypeptide(L)' 'MKIRTITTGISLESPQQREKIYQAAEFNQKAKDLFEHQGYEVQTTRIATNS' A
#
# COMPACT_ATOMS: atom_id res chain seq x y z
N MET A 1 -0.59 3.08 19.38
CA MET A 1 0.66 3.48 18.67
C MET A 1 0.29 3.96 17.27
N LYS A 2 1.19 4.63 16.52
CA LYS A 2 0.83 5.29 15.25
C LYS A 2 1.76 4.91 14.11
N ILE A 3 1.19 4.55 12.96
CA ILE A 3 1.88 4.32 11.70
C ILE A 3 1.59 5.50 10.78
N ARG A 4 2.65 6.25 10.44
CA ARG A 4 2.49 7.43 9.56
C ARG A 4 2.17 7.05 8.12
N THR A 5 2.80 6.02 7.57
CA THR A 5 2.58 5.62 6.19
C THR A 5 2.90 4.15 6.00
N ILE A 6 2.06 3.44 5.26
CA ILE A 6 2.38 2.14 4.67
C ILE A 6 2.67 2.39 3.18
N THR A 7 3.87 2.04 2.72
CA THR A 7 4.27 2.20 1.32
C THR A 7 4.55 0.84 0.71
N THR A 8 3.84 0.51 -0.36
CA THR A 8 4.12 -0.69 -1.16
C THR A 8 4.90 -0.30 -2.41
N GLY A 9 6.13 -0.80 -2.52
CA GLY A 9 6.96 -0.64 -3.71
C GLY A 9 6.64 -1.72 -4.74
N ILE A 10 6.32 -1.33 -5.97
CA ILE A 10 6.08 -2.26 -7.09
C ILE A 10 6.93 -1.90 -8.30
N SER A 11 7.30 -2.91 -9.07
CA SER A 11 7.96 -2.72 -10.36
C SER A 11 6.95 -2.75 -11.51
N LEU A 12 6.82 -1.64 -12.21
CA LEU A 12 6.08 -1.49 -13.46
C LEU A 12 7.08 -1.46 -14.62
N GLU A 13 6.85 -2.34 -15.59
CA GLU A 13 7.56 -2.32 -16.87
C GLU A 13 6.87 -1.37 -17.86
N SER A 14 5.60 -1.06 -17.60
CA SER A 14 4.81 -0.09 -18.36
C SER A 14 3.71 0.50 -17.46
N PRO A 15 3.32 1.78 -17.66
CA PRO A 15 2.17 2.40 -16.98
C PRO A 15 0.83 1.70 -17.24
N GLN A 16 0.74 0.85 -18.27
CA GLN A 16 -0.47 0.11 -18.59
C GLN A 16 -0.65 -1.15 -17.73
N GLN A 17 0.33 -1.52 -16.88
CA GLN A 17 0.22 -2.63 -15.92
C GLN A 17 -0.69 -2.29 -14.72
N ARG A 18 -1.93 -1.85 -15.00
CA ARG A 18 -2.95 -1.45 -14.01
C ARG A 18 -3.24 -2.55 -13.00
N GLU A 19 -3.17 -3.81 -13.43
CA GLU A 19 -3.37 -4.98 -12.56
C GLU A 19 -2.43 -4.97 -11.35
N LYS A 20 -1.14 -4.69 -11.55
CA LYS A 20 -0.16 -4.59 -10.45
C LYS A 20 -0.47 -3.43 -9.49
N ILE A 21 -1.00 -2.32 -10.01
CA ILE A 21 -1.42 -1.18 -9.20
C ILE A 21 -2.63 -1.57 -8.33
N TYR A 22 -3.61 -2.28 -8.89
CA TYR A 22 -4.77 -2.78 -8.14
C TYR A 22 -4.36 -3.76 -7.04
N GLN A 23 -3.47 -4.71 -7.34
CA GLN A 23 -2.95 -5.65 -6.36
C GLN A 23 -2.21 -4.94 -5.22
N ALA A 24 -1.41 -3.92 -5.52
CA ALA A 24 -0.73 -3.12 -4.51
C ALA A 24 -1.70 -2.29 -3.66
N ALA A 25 -2.78 -1.78 -4.27
CA ALA A 25 -3.83 -1.06 -3.54
C ALA A 25 -4.58 -1.99 -2.58
N GLU A 26 -4.93 -3.19 -3.03
CA GLU A 26 -5.58 -4.20 -2.21
C GLU A 26 -4.69 -4.65 -1.05
N PHE A 27 -3.40 -4.89 -1.32
CA PHE A 27 -2.42 -5.21 -0.28
C PHE A 27 -2.34 -4.09 0.78
N ASN A 28 -2.25 -2.83 0.35
CA ASN A 28 -2.22 -1.68 1.24
C ASN A 28 -3.47 -1.61 2.14
N GLN A 29 -4.65 -1.89 1.59
CA GLN A 29 -5.88 -1.90 2.36
C GLN A 29 -5.87 -3.01 3.41
N LYS A 30 -5.51 -4.24 3.02
CA LYS A 30 -5.38 -5.37 3.95
C LYS A 30 -4.35 -5.10 5.06
N ALA A 31 -3.22 -4.49 4.71
CA ALA A 31 -2.20 -4.12 5.69
C ALA A 31 -2.70 -3.05 6.65
N LYS A 32 -3.41 -2.04 6.14
CA LYS A 32 -4.05 -1.02 6.97
C LYS A 32 -5.00 -1.66 7.97
N ASP A 33 -5.93 -2.49 7.50
CA ASP A 33 -6.94 -3.13 8.34
C ASP A 33 -6.28 -4.00 9.42
N LEU A 34 -5.26 -4.79 9.04
CA LEU A 34 -4.50 -5.63 9.97
C LEU A 34 -3.89 -4.81 11.12
N PHE A 35 -3.23 -3.70 10.80
CA PHE A 35 -2.59 -2.87 11.82
C PHE A 35 -3.60 -2.07 12.65
N GLU A 36 -4.71 -1.63 12.05
CA GLU A 36 -5.80 -0.99 12.80
C GLU A 36 -6.44 -1.95 13.79
N HIS A 37 -6.65 -3.22 13.41
CA HIS A 37 -7.10 -4.28 14.32
C HIS A 37 -6.12 -4.57 15.47
N GLN A 38 -4.82 -4.31 15.28
CA GLN A 38 -3.79 -4.45 16.31
C GLN A 38 -3.66 -3.21 17.22
N GLY A 39 -4.51 -2.18 17.04
CA GLY A 39 -4.51 -0.98 17.87
C GLY A 39 -3.55 0.12 17.39
N TYR A 40 -3.12 0.07 16.13
CA TYR A 40 -2.40 1.16 15.48
C TYR A 40 -3.36 2.10 14.76
N GLU A 41 -3.06 3.40 14.76
CA GLU A 41 -3.69 4.34 13.83
C GLU A 41 -2.82 4.41 12.56
N VAL A 42 -3.39 4.10 11.39
CA VAL A 42 -2.69 4.19 10.09
C VAL A 42 -3.19 5.44 9.35
N GLN A 43 -2.31 6.43 9.17
CA GLN A 43 -2.74 7.71 8.58
C GLN A 43 -2.89 7.68 7.06
N THR A 44 -1.98 7.02 6.35
CA THR A 44 -1.98 7.00 4.90
C THR A 44 -1.33 5.74 4.35
N THR A 45 -1.76 5.34 3.15
CA THR A 45 -1.15 4.28 2.35
C THR A 45 -0.67 4.86 1.02
N ARG A 46 0.43 4.34 0.49
CA ARG A 46 1.05 4.81 -0.76
C ARG A 46 1.52 3.64 -1.59
N ILE A 47 1.54 3.83 -2.90
CA ILE A 47 2.20 2.93 -3.85
C ILE A 47 3.38 3.70 -4.44
N ALA A 48 4.58 3.11 -4.35
CA ALA A 48 5.78 3.63 -4.99
C ALA A 48 6.12 2.74 -6.18
N THR A 49 6.58 3.34 -7.28
CA THR A 49 6.95 2.61 -8.50
C THR A 49 8.41 2.91 -8.87
N ASN A 50 9.06 1.99 -9.59
CA ASN A 50 10.33 2.28 -10.25
C ASN A 50 10.10 3.38 -11.30
N SER A 51 10.85 4.47 -11.19
CA SER A 51 10.87 5.56 -12.15
C SER A 51 11.59 5.16 -13.44
#